data_AF-A0A498AP10-F1
#
_entry.id   AF-A0A498AP10-F1
#
_cell.length_a   1.000
_cell.length_b   1.000
_cell.length_c   1.000
_cell.angle_alpha   90.00
_cell.angle_beta   90.00
_cell.angle_gamma   90.00
#
_symmetry.space_group_name_H-M   'P 1'
#
loop_
_entity.id
_entity.type
_entity.pdbx_description
1 polymer ?
#
loop_
_entity_poly.entity_id
_entity_poly.type
_entity_poly.pdbx_seq_one_letter_code
_entity_poly.pdbx_strand_id
1 'polypeptide(L)'
;MNSTAPIPQIEPGVLLTLDGDDWSEGRDLIPGGRVEVVVTGLHTDGSDQWVWVAGHRPACSYPHVDEHVPCLELRVRLATLRRYGSVRHEP
;
A
#
# COMPACT_ATOMS: atom_id res chain seq x y z
N MET A 1 -3.65 16.83 21.43
CA MET A 1 -4.52 16.63 20.26
C MET A 1 -3.79 15.63 19.37
N ASN A 2 -4.14 14.34 19.46
CA ASN A 2 -3.55 13.32 18.57
C ASN A 2 -4.28 13.42 17.24
N SER A 3 -3.71 14.16 16.29
CA SER A 3 -4.21 14.17 14.92
C SER A 3 -3.69 12.92 14.21
N THR A 4 -4.44 11.82 14.29
CA THR A 4 -4.28 10.70 13.36
C THR A 4 -4.65 11.23 11.98
N ALA A 5 -3.64 11.60 11.20
CA ALA A 5 -3.88 12.13 9.88
C ALA A 5 -4.54 11.06 9.00
N PRO A 6 -5.59 11.40 8.24
CA PRO A 6 -6.37 10.42 7.50
C PRO A 6 -5.51 9.68 6.48
N ILE A 7 -5.82 8.40 6.30
CA ILE A 7 -5.18 7.53 5.30
C ILE A 7 -5.63 8.02 3.91
N PRO A 8 -4.70 8.22 2.96
CA PRO A 8 -5.06 8.64 1.61
C PRO A 8 -5.90 7.54 0.93
N GLN A 9 -6.92 7.95 0.17
CA GLN A 9 -7.65 7.01 -0.66
C GLN A 9 -6.81 6.70 -1.90
N ILE A 10 -6.51 5.42 -2.12
CA ILE A 10 -5.83 4.92 -3.31
C ILE A 10 -6.75 3.89 -3.95
N GLU A 11 -7.12 4.15 -5.20
CA GLU A 11 -8.01 3.26 -5.94
C GLU A 11 -7.32 1.92 -6.22
N PRO A 12 -8.07 0.79 -6.18
CA PRO A 12 -7.58 -0.48 -6.70
C PRO A 12 -7.09 -0.35 -8.14
N GLY A 13 -6.01 -1.03 -8.49
CA GLY A 13 -5.36 -0.97 -9.80
C GLY A 13 -4.27 0.10 -9.92
N VAL A 14 -4.12 1.00 -8.95
CA VAL A 14 -2.99 1.95 -8.92
C VAL A 14 -1.68 1.19 -8.72
N LEU A 15 -0.69 1.49 -9.56
CA LEU A 15 0.67 1.00 -9.41
C LEU A 15 1.44 1.89 -8.43
N LEU A 16 1.90 1.31 -7.32
CA LEU A 16 2.90 1.93 -6.45
C LEU A 16 4.28 1.43 -6.81
N THR A 17 5.22 2.35 -6.89
CA THR A 17 6.65 2.05 -6.99
C THR A 17 7.31 2.53 -5.70
N LEU A 18 7.85 1.59 -4.92
CA LEU A 18 8.37 1.83 -3.57
C LEU A 18 9.86 1.53 -3.55
N ASP A 19 10.65 2.47 -3.05
CA ASP A 19 12.07 2.24 -2.77
C ASP A 19 12.24 1.55 -1.41
N GLY A 20 13.45 1.07 -1.11
CA GLY A 20 13.72 0.27 0.09
C GLY A 20 13.34 0.95 1.42
N ASP A 21 13.37 2.28 1.48
CA ASP A 21 13.00 3.06 2.66
C ASP A 21 11.50 3.35 2.77
N ASP A 22 10.73 3.14 1.70
CA ASP A 22 9.30 3.43 1.65
C ASP A 22 8.45 2.36 2.35
N TRP A 23 9.01 1.20 2.65
CA TRP A 23 8.32 0.07 3.28
C TRP A 23 9.24 -0.67 4.26
N SER A 24 8.65 -1.42 5.20
CA SER A 24 9.43 -2.08 6.28
C SER A 24 9.20 -3.58 6.42
N GLU A 25 7.97 -4.02 6.19
CA GLU A 25 7.54 -5.41 6.35
C GLU A 25 6.83 -5.85 5.07
N GLY A 26 7.02 -7.09 4.64
CA GLY A 26 6.43 -7.57 3.40
C GLY A 26 6.37 -9.09 3.34
N ARG A 27 5.20 -9.63 3.01
CA ARG A 27 5.03 -11.06 2.76
C ARG A 27 5.74 -11.45 1.47
N ASP A 28 6.63 -12.44 1.55
CA ASP A 28 7.43 -12.93 0.43
C ASP A 28 8.32 -11.86 -0.24
N LEU A 29 8.77 -10.87 0.56
CA LEU A 29 9.65 -9.79 0.13
C LEU A 29 10.92 -9.70 0.99
N ILE A 30 12.01 -9.27 0.38
CA ILE A 30 13.28 -8.98 1.07
C ILE A 30 13.30 -7.47 1.38
N PRO A 31 13.33 -7.06 2.67
CA PRO A 31 13.40 -5.65 3.06
C PRO A 31 14.55 -4.90 2.40
N GLY A 32 14.35 -3.61 2.11
CA GLY A 32 15.36 -2.73 1.50
C GLY A 32 15.44 -2.80 -0.03
N GLY A 33 14.68 -3.69 -0.67
CA GLY A 33 14.56 -3.74 -2.13
C GLY A 33 13.50 -2.76 -2.67
N ARG A 34 13.63 -2.42 -3.96
CA ARG A 34 12.54 -1.77 -4.70
C ARG A 34 11.40 -2.76 -4.91
N VAL A 35 10.16 -2.32 -4.69
CA VAL A 35 8.96 -3.14 -4.85
C VAL A 35 7.95 -2.39 -5.70
N GLU A 36 7.36 -3.10 -6.65
CA GLU A 36 6.21 -2.64 -7.41
C GLU A 36 4.98 -3.43 -7.00
N VAL A 37 3.91 -2.72 -6.65
CA VAL A 37 2.65 -3.31 -6.21
C VAL A 37 1.47 -2.62 -6.89
N VAL A 38 0.62 -3.42 -7.54
CA VAL A 38 -0.70 -3.00 -8.01
C VAL A 38 -1.67 -3.15 -6.85
N VAL A 39 -2.22 -2.04 -6.36
CA VAL A 39 -3.03 -1.98 -5.14
C VAL A 39 -4.35 -2.73 -5.35
N THR A 40 -4.75 -3.52 -4.35
CA THR A 40 -6.12 -4.04 -4.23
C THR A 40 -6.82 -3.57 -2.97
N GLY A 41 -6.08 -3.21 -1.93
CA GLY A 41 -6.65 -2.65 -0.71
C GLY A 41 -5.62 -2.05 0.23
N LEU A 42 -6.11 -1.19 1.12
CA LEU A 42 -5.34 -0.58 2.20
C LEU A 42 -6.00 -0.93 3.53
N HIS A 43 -5.20 -1.20 4.57
CA HIS A 43 -5.70 -1.30 5.93
C HIS A 43 -4.67 -0.77 6.95
N THR A 44 -5.14 -0.41 8.14
CA THR A 44 -4.28 0.11 9.22
C THR A 44 -4.27 -0.85 10.40
N ASP A 45 -3.13 -0.89 11.09
CA ASP A 45 -2.94 -1.57 12.37
C ASP A 45 -3.00 -0.58 13.56
N GLY A 46 -3.50 0.64 13.34
CA GLY A 46 -3.50 1.72 14.32
C GLY A 46 -2.23 2.57 14.32
N SER A 47 -1.29 2.33 13.41
CA SER A 47 -0.12 3.19 13.24
C SER A 47 -0.46 4.50 12.53
N ASP A 48 0.00 5.62 13.10
CA ASP A 48 -0.11 6.95 12.46
C ASP A 48 0.94 7.17 11.35
N GLN A 49 1.90 6.25 11.20
CA GLN A 49 3.03 6.40 10.26
C GLN A 49 3.06 5.34 9.15
N TRP A 50 2.34 4.24 9.35
CA TRP A 50 2.43 3.05 8.51
C TRP A 50 1.04 2.56 8.14
N VAL A 51 0.92 2.06 6.92
CA VAL A 51 -0.32 1.48 6.38
C VAL A 51 0.04 0.20 5.66
N TRP A 52 -0.77 -0.83 5.87
CA TRP A 52 -0.64 -2.08 5.14
C TRP A 52 -1.29 -1.96 3.77
N VAL A 53 -0.52 -2.29 2.75
CA VAL A 53 -0.94 -2.33 1.35
C VAL A 53 -1.02 -3.79 0.95
N ALA A 54 -2.23 -4.21 0.56
CA ALA A 54 -2.44 -5.48 -0.11
C ALA A 54 -2.47 -5.25 -1.62
N GLY A 55 -1.87 -6.17 -2.37
CA GLY A 55 -1.84 -6.05 -3.82
C GLY A 55 -1.08 -7.15 -4.51
N HIS A 56 -0.69 -6.87 -5.75
CA HIS A 56 -0.10 -7.85 -6.62
C HIS A 56 1.16 -7.34 -7.33
N ARG A 57 2.04 -8.27 -7.71
CA ARG A 57 3.17 -7.93 -8.58
C ARG A 57 2.65 -7.58 -9.98
N PRO A 58 3.23 -6.60 -10.69
CA PRO A 58 2.81 -6.26 -12.06
C PRO A 58 2.84 -7.44 -13.04
N ALA A 59 3.77 -8.37 -12.84
CA ALA A 59 3.93 -9.56 -13.68
C ALA A 59 2.91 -10.67 -13.40
N CYS A 60 2.10 -10.55 -12.35
CA CYS A 60 1.10 -11.57 -12.07
C CYS A 60 -0.11 -11.37 -12.98
N SER A 61 -0.52 -12.44 -13.68
CA SER A 61 -1.65 -12.41 -14.61
C SER A 61 -2.97 -12.39 -13.84
N TYR A 62 -3.65 -11.25 -13.85
CA TYR A 62 -5.00 -11.09 -13.30
C TYR A 62 -6.01 -10.98 -14.43
N PRO A 63 -6.95 -11.93 -14.56
CA PRO A 63 -8.20 -11.64 -15.26
C PRO A 63 -9.00 -10.61 -14.47
N HIS A 64 -9.12 -10.79 -13.14
CA HIS A 64 -9.84 -9.91 -12.21
C HIS A 64 -9.25 -9.96 -10.78
N VAL A 65 -9.33 -8.84 -10.05
CA VAL A 65 -8.80 -8.67 -8.67
C VAL A 65 -9.51 -9.53 -7.62
N ASP A 66 -10.72 -10.00 -7.91
CA ASP A 66 -11.54 -10.81 -6.99
C ASP A 66 -11.26 -12.32 -7.09
N GLU A 67 -10.53 -12.78 -8.12
CA GLU A 67 -10.42 -14.21 -8.42
C GLU A 67 -9.34 -14.93 -7.60
N HIS A 68 -8.37 -14.19 -7.02
CA HIS A 68 -7.41 -14.80 -6.11
C HIS A 68 -6.79 -13.83 -5.09
N VAL A 69 -6.30 -14.40 -3.98
CA VAL A 69 -5.75 -13.64 -2.85
C VAL A 69 -4.58 -12.74 -3.27
N PRO A 70 -4.42 -11.53 -2.68
CA PRO A 70 -3.26 -10.65 -2.86
C PRO A 70 -1.95 -11.44 -2.86
N CYS A 71 -1.04 -11.18 -3.81
CA CYS A 71 0.28 -11.82 -3.82
C CYS A 71 1.17 -11.22 -2.76
N LEU A 72 1.03 -9.91 -2.56
CA LEU A 72 1.85 -9.10 -1.71
C LEU A 72 0.99 -8.48 -0.62
N GLU A 73 1.55 -8.42 0.57
CA GLU A 73 1.07 -7.59 1.65
C GLU A 73 2.29 -6.95 2.28
N LEU A 74 2.35 -5.62 2.31
CA LEU A 74 3.51 -4.89 2.78
C LEU A 74 3.13 -3.63 3.54
N ARG A 75 3.94 -3.29 4.53
CA ARG A 75 3.76 -2.14 5.39
C ARG A 75 4.52 -0.95 4.82
N VAL A 76 3.78 0.04 4.35
CA VAL A 76 4.28 1.20 3.60
C VAL A 76 4.15 2.47 4.43
N ARG A 77 5.11 3.38 4.29
CA ARG A 77 5.06 4.68 4.95
C ARG A 77 3.85 5.47 4.46
N LEU A 78 3.09 6.02 5.40
CA LEU A 78 1.95 6.90 5.10
C LEU A 78 2.38 8.11 4.27
N ALA A 79 3.56 8.67 4.54
CA ALA A 79 4.12 9.78 3.77
C ALA A 79 4.36 9.43 2.29
N THR A 80 4.69 8.18 1.98
CA THR A 80 4.87 7.69 0.62
C THR A 80 3.52 7.51 -0.06
N LEU A 81 2.53 6.93 0.62
CA LEU A 81 1.17 6.75 0.07
C LEU A 81 0.47 8.06 -0.28
N ARG A 82 0.75 9.15 0.46
CA ARG A 82 0.23 10.49 0.15
C ARG A 82 0.68 11.05 -1.20
N ARG A 83 1.74 10.49 -1.80
CA ARG A 83 2.16 10.85 -3.16
C ARG A 83 1.23 10.27 -4.23
N TYR A 84 0.46 9.23 -3.88
CA TYR A 84 -0.37 8.46 -4.79
C TYR A 84 -1.87 8.68 -4.61
N GLY A 85 -2.31 8.97 -3.38
CA GLY A 85 -3.73 9.16 -3.09
C GLY A 85 -4.11 10.62 -2.85
N SER A 86 -5.39 10.91 -3.04
CA SER A 86 -5.99 12.16 -2.57
C SER A 86 -6.32 12.05 -1.08
N VAL A 87 -5.99 13.07 -0.30
CA VAL A 87 -6.34 13.12 1.12
C VAL A 87 -7.85 13.38 1.23
N ARG A 88 -8.61 12.43 1.78
CA ARG A 88 -9.97 12.75 2.25
C ARG A 88 -9.84 13.56 3.55
N HIS A 89 -10.29 14.80 3.53
CA HIS A 89 -10.83 15.44 4.73
C HIS A 89 -12.28 14.94 4.84
N GLU A 90 -12.58 14.07 5.80
CA GLU A 90 -13.97 13.93 6.22
C GLU A 90 -14.34 15.18 7.06
N PRO A 91 -15.47 15.85 6.74
CA PRO A 91 -15.92 17.07 7.40
C PRO A 91 -16.45 16.85 8.82
#